data_AF-W2ZBV2-F1
#
_entry.id   AF-W2ZBV2-F1
#
_cell.length_a   1.000
_cell.length_b   1.000
_cell.length_c   1.000
_cell.angle_alpha   90.00
_cell.angle_beta   90.00
_cell.angle_gamma   90.00
#
_symmetry.space_group_name_H-M   'P 1'
#
loop_
_entity.id
_entity.type
_entity.pdbx_description
1 polymer ?
#
loop_
_entity_poly.entity_id
_entity_poly.type
_entity_poly.pdbx_seq_one_letter_code
_entity_poly.pdbx_strand_id
1 'polypeptide(L)'
;MQAALKYPRYTVDDPRTAAGTAYTDACLGNGVFYGANQPSDGSSRGEVKGTLSIDVGDWDSHVLASMVAAVVAEEVIGYKVSLNYGGPTAEITMRMSSAKTGICTPTHFNVETWPSSSMSRLRVYFNESYLIGGVGYFGGTGLYTTHQFVLDAAAATPPYFPGFWMDYKMTDTLINMLNVDIFKASKYYPPPTTHCPDGVMGCMDHCEKSEACTQREAAGKVCLVVAMMYPRYDRGYFQAVVSNLGIAAYFCFIGYDGVNQYAHDAAKNGTPVIFIHWEPEIFHVTHKGLFDRIFLPRTDPERVKLSTADYGENGYGKKTNNPVDVDYPNLQPIKFAASIVKNQPAGSLFSKFSLADADINNVMTEYVTVSSDTTEPSPYFRAACNWVKENYNTWSEWVDRLPLCTFEDHIISQVTGCGNDSSV
;
A
#
# COMPACT_ATOMS: atom_id res chain seq x y z
N MET A 1 5.98 13.17 -25.83
CA MET A 1 4.89 13.89 -25.12
C MET A 1 4.88 15.32 -25.61
N GLN A 2 3.71 15.93 -25.77
CA GLN A 2 3.62 17.38 -25.99
C GLN A 2 4.22 18.09 -24.78
N ALA A 3 4.74 19.31 -24.95
CA ALA A 3 5.13 20.11 -23.80
C ALA A 3 3.89 20.34 -22.93
N ALA A 4 4.07 20.34 -21.59
CA ALA A 4 3.01 20.66 -20.64
C ALA A 4 2.25 21.91 -21.13
N LEU A 5 0.92 21.84 -21.06
CA LEU A 5 0.07 22.89 -21.60
C LEU A 5 0.40 24.22 -20.91
N LYS A 6 0.69 25.25 -21.72
CA LYS A 6 1.01 26.60 -21.21
C LYS A 6 -0.09 27.15 -20.28
N TYR A 7 -1.33 26.73 -20.48
CA TYR A 7 -2.47 27.06 -19.64
C TYR A 7 -3.21 25.78 -19.25
N PRO A 8 -3.62 25.64 -17.97
CA PRO A 8 -4.44 24.51 -17.56
C PRO A 8 -5.78 24.56 -18.30
N ARG A 9 -6.28 23.39 -18.72
CA ARG A 9 -7.63 23.25 -19.27
C ARG A 9 -8.68 23.26 -18.17
N TYR A 10 -8.31 22.76 -17.00
CA TYR A 10 -9.21 22.62 -15.86
C TYR A 10 -8.53 23.07 -14.56
N THR A 11 -9.35 23.55 -13.64
CA THR A 11 -8.94 23.91 -12.28
C THR A 11 -9.93 23.31 -11.29
N VAL A 12 -9.47 23.01 -10.08
CA VAL A 12 -10.36 22.58 -9.00
C VAL A 12 -10.64 23.77 -8.09
N ASP A 13 -11.89 24.25 -8.12
CA ASP A 13 -12.33 25.32 -7.21
C ASP A 13 -12.67 24.73 -5.84
N ASP A 14 -11.64 24.50 -5.02
CA ASP A 14 -11.79 24.02 -3.65
C ASP A 14 -11.46 25.13 -2.64
N PRO A 15 -12.45 25.59 -1.84
CA PRO A 15 -12.24 26.67 -0.87
C PRO A 15 -11.22 26.31 0.22
N ARG A 16 -11.01 25.02 0.50
CA ARG A 16 -10.03 24.55 1.50
C ARG A 16 -8.61 24.81 1.02
N THR A 17 -8.33 24.51 -0.26
CA THR A 17 -7.03 24.81 -0.90
C THR A 17 -6.78 26.32 -1.05
N ALA A 18 -7.84 27.13 -1.08
CA ALA A 18 -7.76 28.59 -1.18
C ALA A 18 -7.66 29.31 0.17
N ALA A 19 -7.82 28.61 1.30
CA ALA A 19 -7.94 29.22 2.63
C ALA A 19 -6.64 29.88 3.16
N GLY A 20 -5.51 29.72 2.47
CA GLY A 20 -4.20 30.28 2.87
C GLY A 20 -3.56 29.61 4.09
N THR A 21 -4.32 28.85 4.88
CA THR A 21 -3.85 28.07 6.04
C THR A 21 -3.52 26.62 5.68
N ALA A 22 -4.07 26.11 4.58
CA ALA A 22 -3.79 24.77 4.07
C ALA A 22 -2.31 24.61 3.70
N TYR A 23 -1.73 23.45 4.02
CA TYR A 23 -0.36 23.03 3.78
C TYR A 23 0.73 23.97 4.34
N THR A 24 0.38 24.79 5.34
CA THR A 24 1.36 25.51 6.15
C THR A 24 2.16 24.53 7.01
N ASP A 25 3.35 24.93 7.48
CA ASP A 25 4.19 24.09 8.36
C ASP A 25 3.42 23.62 9.60
N ALA A 26 2.58 24.50 10.17
CA ALA A 26 1.71 24.19 11.29
C ALA A 26 0.67 23.10 10.96
N CYS A 27 0.20 23.05 9.71
CA CYS A 27 -0.76 22.07 9.24
C CYS A 27 -0.13 20.75 8.79
N LEU A 28 1.08 20.80 8.21
CA LEU A 28 1.78 19.61 7.73
C LEU A 28 2.48 18.84 8.87
N GLY A 29 2.99 19.55 9.88
CA GLY A 29 3.88 18.94 10.86
C GLY A 29 5.12 18.36 10.16
N ASN A 30 5.26 17.03 10.19
CA ASN A 30 6.33 16.29 9.49
C ASN A 30 5.93 15.83 8.08
N GLY A 31 4.72 16.14 7.62
CA GLY A 31 4.25 15.82 6.28
C GLY A 31 4.97 16.63 5.19
N VAL A 32 4.93 16.13 3.96
CA VAL A 32 5.59 16.74 2.81
C VAL A 32 4.53 17.07 1.76
N PHE A 33 4.59 18.28 1.20
CA PHE A 33 3.66 18.70 0.16
C PHE A 33 4.43 19.38 -0.96
N TYR A 34 4.12 18.98 -2.20
CA TYR A 34 4.65 19.58 -3.41
C TYR A 34 3.49 20.20 -4.21
N GLY A 35 3.46 21.52 -4.28
CA GLY A 35 2.51 22.26 -5.12
C GLY A 35 2.92 22.23 -6.59
N ALA A 36 1.98 22.56 -7.47
CA ALA A 36 2.26 22.61 -8.89
C ALA A 36 3.30 23.69 -9.19
N ASN A 37 4.19 23.46 -10.16
CA ASN A 37 5.29 24.38 -10.50
C ASN A 37 6.19 24.76 -9.32
N GLN A 38 6.33 23.89 -8.31
CA GLN A 38 7.30 24.13 -7.24
C GLN A 38 8.71 24.29 -7.84
N PRO A 39 9.44 25.37 -7.47
CA PRO A 39 10.82 25.56 -7.89
C PRO A 39 11.73 24.42 -7.41
N SER A 40 12.68 24.01 -8.25
CA SER A 40 13.65 22.95 -7.93
C SER A 40 14.59 23.33 -6.78
N ASP A 41 14.76 24.62 -6.49
CA ASP A 41 15.54 25.12 -5.36
C ASP A 41 14.74 25.13 -4.03
N GLY A 42 13.46 24.74 -4.06
CA GLY A 42 12.60 24.70 -2.88
C GLY A 42 12.24 26.09 -2.32
N SER A 43 12.48 27.17 -3.08
CA SER A 43 12.22 28.55 -2.63
C SER A 43 10.74 28.84 -2.37
N SER A 44 9.82 28.02 -2.89
CA SER A 44 8.40 28.06 -2.57
C SER A 44 7.82 26.66 -2.53
N ARG A 45 6.61 26.52 -1.96
CA ARG A 45 5.83 25.26 -1.97
C ARG A 45 5.11 25.01 -3.29
N GLY A 46 5.24 25.90 -4.29
CA GLY A 46 4.47 25.86 -5.52
C GLY A 46 3.03 26.35 -5.37
N GLU A 47 2.27 26.20 -6.44
CA GLU A 47 0.86 26.58 -6.52
C GLU A 47 -0.03 25.54 -5.84
N VAL A 48 -1.00 26.02 -5.06
CA VAL A 48 -1.96 25.17 -4.32
C VAL A 48 -3.38 25.39 -4.85
N LYS A 49 -3.82 26.65 -4.84
CA LYS A 49 -5.16 27.05 -5.28
C LYS A 49 -5.38 26.66 -6.74
N GLY A 50 -6.50 25.98 -7.02
CA GLY A 50 -6.87 25.58 -8.37
C GLY A 50 -6.22 24.28 -8.85
N THR A 51 -5.32 23.68 -8.06
CA THR A 51 -4.63 22.44 -8.42
C THR A 51 -5.46 21.20 -8.04
N LEU A 52 -5.24 20.11 -8.77
CA LEU A 52 -5.73 18.79 -8.42
C LEU A 52 -4.77 18.14 -7.43
N SER A 53 -5.09 18.19 -6.14
CA SER A 53 -4.31 17.52 -5.08
C SER A 53 -4.52 16.00 -5.06
N ILE A 54 -3.44 15.25 -5.28
CA ILE A 54 -3.37 13.79 -5.16
C ILE A 54 -2.61 13.43 -3.89
N ASP A 55 -3.21 12.54 -3.10
CA ASP A 55 -2.61 11.98 -1.90
C ASP A 55 -1.61 10.89 -2.27
N VAL A 56 -0.43 10.86 -1.62
CA VAL A 56 0.65 9.92 -1.88
C VAL A 56 1.07 9.24 -0.59
N GLY A 57 1.05 7.90 -0.59
CA GLY A 57 1.42 7.03 0.52
C GLY A 57 2.94 6.85 0.67
N ASP A 58 3.32 6.00 1.61
CA ASP A 58 4.71 5.69 1.96
C ASP A 58 5.16 4.28 1.50
N TRP A 59 4.39 3.64 0.62
CA TRP A 59 4.75 2.36 -0.01
C TRP A 59 4.70 2.45 -1.54
N ASP A 60 5.54 1.66 -2.21
CA ASP A 60 5.92 1.88 -3.61
C ASP A 60 4.76 1.80 -4.60
N SER A 61 3.84 0.84 -4.45
CA SER A 61 2.69 0.71 -5.34
C SER A 61 1.83 1.97 -5.32
N HIS A 62 1.65 2.57 -4.14
CA HIS A 62 0.85 3.78 -3.97
C HIS A 62 1.51 4.96 -4.63
N VAL A 63 2.82 5.14 -4.39
CA VAL A 63 3.59 6.22 -5.00
C VAL A 63 3.55 6.11 -6.53
N LEU A 64 3.85 4.93 -7.07
CA LEU A 64 3.88 4.70 -8.51
C LEU A 64 2.50 4.86 -9.17
N ALA A 65 1.44 4.29 -8.58
CA ALA A 65 0.09 4.46 -9.09
C ALA A 65 -0.37 5.94 -9.04
N SER A 66 0.00 6.66 -7.97
CA SER A 66 -0.30 8.09 -7.82
C SER A 66 0.44 8.91 -8.87
N MET A 67 1.69 8.57 -9.18
CA MET A 67 2.47 9.23 -10.22
C MET A 67 1.90 8.98 -11.61
N VAL A 68 1.44 7.77 -11.92
CA VAL A 68 0.75 7.51 -13.20
C VAL A 68 -0.50 8.36 -13.31
N ALA A 69 -1.31 8.43 -12.25
CA ALA A 69 -2.51 9.27 -12.22
C ALA A 69 -2.16 10.77 -12.38
N ALA A 70 -1.11 11.24 -11.70
CA ALA A 70 -0.62 12.62 -11.78
C ALA A 70 -0.17 12.98 -13.20
N VAL A 71 0.67 12.14 -13.83
CA VAL A 71 1.16 12.37 -15.20
C VAL A 71 0.01 12.43 -16.20
N VAL A 72 -0.97 11.52 -16.10
CA VAL A 72 -2.15 11.56 -17.00
C VAL A 72 -3.00 12.82 -16.74
N ALA A 73 -3.25 13.17 -15.48
CA ALA A 73 -4.03 14.36 -15.15
C ALA A 73 -3.36 15.66 -15.63
N GLU A 74 -2.04 15.76 -15.50
CA GLU A 74 -1.27 16.96 -15.84
C GLU A 74 -0.96 17.08 -17.34
N GLU A 75 -0.32 16.05 -17.91
CA GLU A 75 0.23 16.12 -19.27
C GLU A 75 -0.81 15.81 -20.36
N VAL A 76 -1.87 15.05 -20.03
CA VAL A 76 -2.88 14.65 -21.01
C VAL A 76 -4.16 15.46 -20.85
N ILE A 77 -4.70 15.53 -19.63
CA ILE A 77 -5.98 16.20 -19.38
C ILE A 77 -5.80 17.72 -19.23
N GLY A 78 -4.68 18.17 -18.65
CA GLY A 78 -4.37 19.59 -18.48
C GLY A 78 -4.81 20.18 -17.15
N TYR A 79 -4.83 19.41 -16.07
CA TYR A 79 -4.83 19.96 -14.72
C TYR A 79 -3.43 20.43 -14.33
N LYS A 80 -3.33 21.34 -13.36
CA LYS A 80 -2.12 21.46 -12.54
C LYS A 80 -2.24 20.49 -11.38
N VAL A 81 -1.24 19.66 -11.10
CA VAL A 81 -1.29 18.65 -10.04
C VAL A 81 -0.43 19.08 -8.85
N SER A 82 -0.94 18.85 -7.65
CA SER A 82 -0.17 18.94 -6.41
C SER A 82 -0.16 17.59 -5.70
N LEU A 83 0.89 17.30 -4.94
CA LEU A 83 1.13 16.03 -4.30
C LEU A 83 1.24 16.19 -2.79
N ASN A 84 0.42 15.47 -2.04
CA ASN A 84 0.42 15.46 -0.58
C ASN A 84 0.98 14.14 -0.07
N TYR A 85 2.22 14.15 0.42
CA TYR A 85 2.90 13.01 1.02
C TYR A 85 2.75 13.01 2.54
N GLY A 86 2.36 11.86 3.10
CA GLY A 86 2.50 11.63 4.54
C GLY A 86 1.23 11.88 5.36
N GLY A 87 0.16 11.15 5.05
CA GLY A 87 -1.00 11.06 5.93
C GLY A 87 -1.41 9.60 6.14
N PRO A 88 -1.73 9.17 7.38
CA PRO A 88 -2.19 7.81 7.65
C PRO A 88 -3.34 7.40 6.73
N THR A 89 -3.34 6.14 6.28
CA THR A 89 -4.40 5.56 5.44
C THR A 89 -5.79 5.74 6.07
N ALA A 90 -5.87 5.70 7.41
CA ALA A 90 -7.12 5.89 8.15
C ALA A 90 -7.70 7.31 8.07
N GLU A 91 -6.92 8.29 7.63
CA GLU A 91 -7.31 9.70 7.54
C GLU A 91 -7.58 10.16 6.09
N ILE A 92 -7.51 9.25 5.11
CA ILE A 92 -7.67 9.59 3.69
C ILE A 92 -8.98 10.34 3.43
N THR A 93 -10.12 9.79 3.89
CA THR A 93 -11.42 10.45 3.69
C THR A 93 -11.61 11.68 4.59
N MET A 94 -10.87 11.77 5.70
CA MET A 94 -10.82 12.98 6.52
C MET A 94 -10.13 14.12 5.76
N ARG A 95 -9.01 13.85 5.08
CA ARG A 95 -8.34 14.80 4.18
C ARG A 95 -9.23 15.23 3.02
N MET A 96 -10.12 14.35 2.57
CA MET A 96 -11.12 14.67 1.54
C MET A 96 -12.32 15.47 2.07
N SER A 97 -12.47 15.66 3.38
CA SER A 97 -13.58 16.41 4.00
C SER A 97 -13.22 17.84 4.40
N SER A 98 -14.19 18.65 4.79
CA SER A 98 -13.99 19.97 5.39
C SER A 98 -13.61 19.94 6.88
N ALA A 99 -13.30 18.77 7.43
CA ALA A 99 -13.04 18.58 8.85
C ALA A 99 -11.59 18.13 9.13
N LYS A 100 -11.08 18.55 10.30
CA LYS A 100 -9.79 18.10 10.87
C LYS A 100 -8.64 18.17 9.84
N THR A 101 -8.05 17.04 9.46
CA THR A 101 -6.93 17.02 8.51
C THR A 101 -7.31 17.52 7.13
N GLY A 102 -8.59 17.49 6.73
CA GLY A 102 -9.03 18.10 5.47
C GLY A 102 -9.07 19.64 5.48
N ILE A 103 -8.93 20.27 6.65
CA ILE A 103 -8.68 21.72 6.75
C ILE A 103 -7.21 22.02 6.47
N CYS A 104 -6.32 21.13 6.89
CA CYS A 104 -4.87 21.33 6.85
C CYS A 104 -4.22 20.79 5.57
N THR A 105 -4.61 19.62 5.13
CA THR A 105 -4.07 18.91 3.97
C THR A 105 -5.25 18.40 3.14
N PRO A 106 -6.06 19.30 2.54
CA PRO A 106 -7.17 18.87 1.70
C PRO A 106 -6.64 17.98 0.56
N THR A 107 -7.34 16.92 0.20
CA THR A 107 -6.97 16.10 -0.97
C THR A 107 -8.19 15.78 -1.81
N HIS A 108 -7.98 15.59 -3.11
CA HIS A 108 -9.06 15.29 -4.04
C HIS A 108 -9.12 13.82 -4.44
N PHE A 109 -7.98 13.14 -4.46
CA PHE A 109 -7.88 11.76 -4.91
C PHE A 109 -6.86 10.96 -4.11
N ASN A 110 -7.22 9.74 -3.76
CA ASN A 110 -6.29 8.72 -3.28
C ASN A 110 -6.50 7.46 -4.14
N VAL A 111 -5.41 7.01 -4.76
CA VAL A 111 -5.43 5.95 -5.77
C VAL A 111 -5.49 4.54 -5.16
N GLU A 112 -5.01 4.37 -3.93
CA GLU A 112 -4.82 3.06 -3.33
C GLU A 112 -5.10 3.12 -1.82
N THR A 113 -6.24 2.57 -1.43
CA THR A 113 -6.64 2.39 -0.03
C THR A 113 -6.97 0.93 0.22
N TRP A 114 -6.31 0.32 1.20
CA TRP A 114 -6.57 -1.06 1.59
C TRP A 114 -7.83 -1.15 2.48
N PRO A 115 -8.92 -1.78 2.02
CA PRO A 115 -10.23 -1.68 2.65
C PRO A 115 -10.43 -2.59 3.87
N SER A 116 -9.36 -3.17 4.45
CA SER A 116 -9.45 -4.15 5.53
C SER A 116 -10.02 -3.55 6.83
N SER A 117 -9.22 -3.36 7.87
CA SER A 117 -9.68 -2.85 9.16
C SER A 117 -10.02 -1.34 9.16
N SER A 118 -9.73 -0.64 8.05
CA SER A 118 -9.86 0.83 7.94
C SER A 118 -11.25 1.31 7.51
N MET A 119 -12.10 0.46 6.93
CA MET A 119 -13.34 0.91 6.27
C MET A 119 -14.35 1.59 7.21
N SER A 120 -14.48 1.15 8.45
CA SER A 120 -15.38 1.79 9.42
C SER A 120 -14.94 3.23 9.73
N ARG A 121 -13.63 3.48 9.81
CA ARG A 121 -13.05 4.82 10.03
C ARG A 121 -13.22 5.71 8.80
N LEU A 122 -13.02 5.15 7.60
CA LEU A 122 -13.15 5.87 6.35
C LEU A 122 -14.60 6.36 6.11
N ARG A 123 -15.59 5.55 6.48
CA ARG A 123 -17.03 5.84 6.32
C ARG A 123 -17.52 7.09 7.04
N VAL A 124 -16.80 7.57 8.07
CA VAL A 124 -17.18 8.75 8.86
C VAL A 124 -17.31 10.01 7.99
N TYR A 125 -16.54 10.11 6.90
CA TYR A 125 -16.45 11.30 6.05
C TYR A 125 -17.07 11.11 4.66
N PHE A 126 -17.93 10.10 4.46
CA PHE A 126 -18.56 9.80 3.15
C PHE A 126 -19.62 10.81 2.71
N ASN A 127 -19.99 11.77 3.57
CA ASN A 127 -20.79 12.92 3.15
C ASN A 127 -20.03 13.84 2.19
N GLU A 128 -18.69 13.88 2.28
CA GLU A 128 -17.81 14.76 1.51
C GLU A 128 -16.74 14.00 0.72
N SER A 129 -16.77 12.67 0.77
CA SER A 129 -15.93 11.79 -0.01
C SER A 129 -16.74 10.61 -0.54
N TYR A 130 -16.28 9.95 -1.59
CA TYR A 130 -16.96 8.78 -2.12
C TYR A 130 -15.98 7.70 -2.57
N LEU A 131 -16.43 6.44 -2.41
CA LEU A 131 -15.77 5.28 -2.99
C LEU A 131 -15.97 5.31 -4.50
N ILE A 132 -14.87 5.31 -5.25
CA ILE A 132 -14.90 5.31 -6.71
C ILE A 132 -15.01 3.88 -7.25
N GLY A 133 -14.27 2.94 -6.66
CA GLY A 133 -14.12 1.57 -7.15
C GLY A 133 -12.72 1.04 -6.91
N GLY A 134 -12.40 -0.13 -7.46
CA GLY A 134 -11.07 -0.75 -7.35
C GLY A 134 -10.00 -0.08 -8.22
N VAL A 135 -8.74 -0.15 -7.78
CA VAL A 135 -7.58 0.35 -8.53
C VAL A 135 -7.23 -0.49 -9.76
N GLY A 136 -7.69 -1.75 -9.82
CA GLY A 136 -7.44 -2.68 -10.92
C GLY A 136 -6.73 -3.95 -10.43
N TYR A 137 -5.50 -3.82 -9.96
CA TYR A 137 -4.69 -4.91 -9.42
C TYR A 137 -5.20 -5.42 -8.08
N PHE A 138 -4.79 -6.64 -7.74
CA PHE A 138 -5.08 -7.28 -6.46
C PHE A 138 -3.80 -7.44 -5.67
N GLY A 139 -3.95 -7.59 -4.37
CA GLY A 139 -2.83 -7.98 -3.54
C GLY A 139 -3.25 -8.36 -2.14
N GLY A 140 -2.26 -8.62 -1.32
CA GLY A 140 -2.49 -8.99 0.07
C GLY A 140 -1.24 -9.52 0.72
N THR A 141 -1.28 -9.52 2.05
CA THR A 141 -0.21 -10.08 2.86
C THR A 141 -0.25 -11.60 2.80
N GLY A 142 0.91 -12.23 2.97
CA GLY A 142 1.07 -13.67 3.04
C GLY A 142 2.33 -14.07 3.81
N LEU A 143 2.47 -15.36 4.06
CA LEU A 143 3.75 -15.95 4.43
C LEU A 143 4.44 -16.46 3.17
N TYR A 144 5.73 -16.25 3.06
CA TYR A 144 6.55 -16.62 1.90
C TYR A 144 7.73 -17.47 2.35
N THR A 145 8.21 -18.32 1.44
CA THR A 145 9.41 -19.14 1.61
C THR A 145 10.25 -19.14 0.33
N THR A 146 11.49 -19.59 0.41
CA THR A 146 12.35 -19.78 -0.76
C THR A 146 11.77 -20.85 -1.70
N HIS A 147 11.84 -20.58 -3.01
CA HIS A 147 11.35 -21.48 -4.05
C HIS A 147 12.02 -22.86 -4.00
N GLN A 148 13.33 -22.89 -3.77
CA GLN A 148 14.08 -24.15 -3.65
C GLN A 148 13.54 -25.03 -2.52
N PHE A 149 13.14 -24.45 -1.39
CA PHE A 149 12.58 -25.21 -0.27
C PHE A 149 11.23 -25.85 -0.64
N VAL A 150 10.41 -25.17 -1.45
CA VAL A 150 9.17 -25.74 -1.98
C VAL A 150 9.46 -26.94 -2.87
N LEU A 151 10.44 -26.84 -3.77
CA LEU A 151 10.85 -27.93 -4.65
C LEU A 151 11.36 -29.14 -3.86
N ASP A 152 12.20 -28.90 -2.85
CA ASP A 152 12.80 -29.95 -2.01
C ASP A 152 11.73 -30.71 -1.23
N ALA A 153 10.79 -29.99 -0.62
CA ALA A 153 9.71 -30.63 0.13
C ALA A 153 8.66 -31.27 -0.79
N ALA A 154 8.35 -30.70 -1.96
CA ALA A 154 7.50 -31.37 -2.96
C ALA A 154 8.09 -32.71 -3.44
N ALA A 155 9.41 -32.83 -3.50
CA ALA A 155 10.09 -34.09 -3.80
C ALA A 155 10.05 -35.10 -2.63
N ALA A 156 9.99 -34.62 -1.39
CA ALA A 156 9.97 -35.43 -0.17
C ALA A 156 8.57 -35.88 0.26
N THR A 157 7.53 -35.12 -0.08
CA THR A 157 6.13 -35.37 0.31
C THR A 157 5.40 -36.11 -0.82
N PRO A 158 4.52 -37.09 -0.55
CA PRO A 158 3.75 -37.76 -1.60
C PRO A 158 3.00 -36.77 -2.50
N PRO A 159 2.90 -37.03 -3.82
CA PRO A 159 2.50 -36.04 -4.85
C PRO A 159 1.05 -35.52 -4.80
N TYR A 160 0.33 -35.70 -3.69
CA TYR A 160 -1.09 -35.39 -3.54
C TYR A 160 -1.42 -34.39 -2.43
N PHE A 161 -0.48 -33.56 -1.97
CA PHE A 161 -0.75 -32.70 -0.82
C PHE A 161 -1.09 -31.24 -1.20
N PRO A 162 -2.39 -30.86 -1.31
CA PRO A 162 -2.84 -29.46 -1.45
C PRO A 162 -2.68 -28.65 -0.15
N GLY A 163 -1.69 -28.99 0.69
CA GLY A 163 -1.48 -28.38 2.00
C GLY A 163 -0.04 -28.52 2.45
N PHE A 164 0.90 -28.07 1.63
CA PHE A 164 2.33 -27.92 1.97
C PHE A 164 2.54 -27.34 3.37
N TRP A 165 1.64 -26.44 3.83
CA TRP A 165 1.66 -25.89 5.17
C TRP A 165 1.49 -26.94 6.30
N MET A 166 0.83 -28.07 6.04
CA MET A 166 0.65 -29.13 7.04
C MET A 166 1.97 -29.82 7.38
N ASP A 167 2.95 -29.82 6.48
CA ASP A 167 4.27 -30.40 6.75
C ASP A 167 5.01 -29.63 7.87
N TYR A 168 4.71 -28.32 8.03
CA TYR A 168 5.16 -27.50 9.17
C TYR A 168 4.64 -27.98 10.53
N LYS A 169 3.57 -28.79 10.55
CA LYS A 169 3.02 -29.41 11.76
C LYS A 169 3.49 -30.85 11.93
N MET A 170 3.63 -31.58 10.83
CA MET A 170 3.68 -33.04 10.84
C MET A 170 5.11 -33.60 10.85
N THR A 171 6.14 -32.82 10.51
CA THR A 171 7.50 -33.34 10.32
C THR A 171 8.56 -32.62 11.15
N ASP A 172 9.33 -33.38 11.93
CA ASP A 172 10.46 -32.84 12.70
C ASP A 172 11.59 -32.36 11.78
N THR A 173 11.79 -33.01 10.63
CA THR A 173 12.81 -32.65 9.63
C THR A 173 12.62 -31.22 9.14
N LEU A 174 11.41 -30.86 8.74
CA LEU A 174 11.14 -29.55 8.15
C LEU A 174 11.19 -28.45 9.21
N ILE A 175 10.67 -28.71 10.41
CA ILE A 175 10.78 -27.79 11.55
C ILE A 175 12.26 -27.51 11.87
N ASN A 176 13.12 -28.53 11.84
CA ASN A 176 14.56 -28.38 12.10
C ASN A 176 15.28 -27.57 11.00
N MET A 177 14.81 -27.59 9.76
CA MET A 177 15.35 -26.76 8.67
C MET A 177 15.04 -25.27 8.86
N LEU A 178 14.00 -24.95 9.65
CA LEU A 178 13.56 -23.59 9.98
C LEU A 178 13.81 -23.24 11.46
N ASN A 179 14.82 -23.86 12.07
CA ASN A 179 15.05 -23.81 13.51
C ASN A 179 15.27 -22.38 14.04
N VAL A 180 14.46 -22.00 15.03
CA VAL A 180 14.54 -20.70 15.71
C VAL A 180 15.90 -20.44 16.38
N ASP A 181 16.58 -21.46 16.90
CA ASP A 181 17.88 -21.30 17.56
C ASP A 181 18.96 -20.84 16.57
N ILE A 182 18.92 -21.38 15.34
CA ILE A 182 19.82 -20.97 14.26
C ILE A 182 19.53 -19.53 13.86
N PHE A 183 18.25 -19.16 13.77
CA PHE A 183 17.85 -17.78 13.48
C PHE A 183 18.28 -16.80 14.57
N LYS A 184 18.07 -17.13 15.85
CA LYS A 184 18.45 -16.29 16.99
C LYS A 184 19.98 -16.13 17.13
N ALA A 185 20.76 -17.06 16.59
CA ALA A 185 22.21 -16.95 16.48
C ALA A 185 22.71 -16.16 15.25
N SER A 186 21.81 -15.74 14.37
CA SER A 186 22.15 -15.01 13.14
C SER A 186 22.39 -13.52 13.39
N LYS A 187 22.98 -12.84 12.41
CA LYS A 187 23.20 -11.38 12.44
C LYS A 187 21.91 -10.54 12.49
N TYR A 188 20.74 -11.14 12.23
CA TYR A 188 19.45 -10.45 12.21
C TYR A 188 18.81 -10.32 13.59
N TYR A 189 19.37 -11.00 14.60
CA TYR A 189 18.77 -11.11 15.91
C TYR A 189 19.78 -10.91 17.06
N PRO A 190 19.44 -10.16 18.12
CA PRO A 190 18.26 -9.29 18.19
C PRO A 190 18.40 -8.11 17.21
N PRO A 191 17.28 -7.56 16.70
CA PRO A 191 17.33 -6.39 15.85
C PRO A 191 17.85 -5.16 16.62
N PRO A 192 18.46 -4.18 15.93
CA PRO A 192 19.04 -2.99 16.58
C PRO A 192 17.99 -2.12 17.28
N THR A 193 16.73 -2.20 16.85
CA THR A 193 15.61 -1.47 17.43
C THR A 193 14.55 -2.43 17.96
N THR A 194 14.00 -2.14 19.14
CA THR A 194 12.96 -2.97 19.73
C THR A 194 11.62 -2.80 19.00
N HIS A 195 11.29 -3.76 18.15
CA HIS A 195 10.03 -3.79 17.39
C HIS A 195 8.86 -4.40 18.17
N CYS A 196 9.14 -5.38 19.03
CA CYS A 196 8.15 -5.93 19.95
C CYS A 196 8.68 -5.98 21.38
N PRO A 197 8.33 -5.00 22.23
CA PRO A 197 8.77 -4.97 23.62
C PRO A 197 8.16 -6.10 24.45
N ASP A 198 8.91 -6.57 25.44
CA ASP A 198 8.45 -7.59 26.38
C ASP A 198 7.12 -7.21 27.05
N GLY A 199 6.19 -8.16 27.12
CA GLY A 199 4.87 -7.98 27.69
C GLY A 199 3.85 -7.26 26.79
N VAL A 200 4.26 -6.75 25.62
CA VAL A 200 3.36 -6.15 24.64
C VAL A 200 2.93 -7.21 23.64
N MET A 201 1.62 -7.41 23.43
CA MET A 201 1.08 -8.43 22.50
C MET A 201 1.63 -9.85 22.78
N GLY A 202 1.93 -10.15 24.04
CA GLY A 202 2.53 -11.41 24.45
C GLY A 202 3.96 -11.62 23.96
N CYS A 203 4.67 -10.56 23.56
CA CYS A 203 6.08 -10.65 23.19
C CYS A 203 7.00 -10.91 24.38
N MET A 204 8.07 -11.62 24.08
CA MET A 204 9.23 -11.82 24.93
C MET A 204 10.46 -11.93 24.02
N ASP A 205 11.50 -11.15 24.30
CA ASP A 205 12.74 -11.14 23.55
C ASP A 205 12.46 -10.89 22.05
N HIS A 206 11.75 -9.81 21.71
CA HIS A 206 11.40 -9.45 20.31
C HIS A 206 10.54 -10.48 19.55
N CYS A 207 10.09 -11.57 20.19
CA CYS A 207 9.30 -12.61 19.53
C CYS A 207 8.00 -12.92 20.29
N GLU A 208 7.01 -13.38 19.56
CA GLU A 208 5.87 -14.12 20.08
C GLU A 208 6.07 -15.61 19.83
N LYS A 209 5.23 -16.46 20.43
CA LYS A 209 5.34 -17.92 20.30
C LYS A 209 3.98 -18.59 20.42
N SER A 210 3.75 -19.62 19.60
CA SER A 210 2.52 -20.41 19.65
C SER A 210 2.48 -21.37 20.85
N GLU A 211 1.27 -21.73 21.30
CA GLU A 211 1.08 -22.76 22.33
C GLU A 211 1.70 -24.11 21.92
N ALA A 212 1.55 -24.48 20.64
CA ALA A 212 2.17 -25.69 20.10
C ALA A 212 3.69 -25.68 20.25
N CYS A 213 4.32 -24.51 20.10
CA CYS A 213 5.76 -24.38 20.33
C CYS A 213 6.12 -24.53 21.81
N THR A 214 5.37 -23.92 22.74
CA THR A 214 5.57 -24.14 24.18
C THR A 214 5.51 -25.62 24.56
N GLN A 215 4.52 -26.36 24.03
CA GLN A 215 4.38 -27.80 24.28
C GLN A 215 5.55 -28.60 23.70
N ARG A 216 6.06 -28.18 22.53
CA ARG A 216 7.15 -28.84 21.83
C ARG A 216 8.50 -28.64 22.53
N GLU A 217 8.79 -27.43 22.99
CA GLU A 217 9.98 -27.13 23.81
C GLU A 217 9.95 -27.88 25.14
N ALA A 218 8.79 -28.00 25.78
CA ALA A 218 8.63 -28.80 26.99
C ALA A 218 8.95 -30.29 26.76
N ALA A 219 8.85 -30.77 25.51
CA ALA A 219 9.27 -32.10 25.09
C ALA A 219 10.73 -32.16 24.59
N GLY A 220 11.52 -31.10 24.78
CA GLY A 220 12.94 -31.04 24.36
C GLY A 220 13.15 -30.91 22.85
N LYS A 221 12.13 -30.46 22.11
CA LYS A 221 12.18 -30.26 20.66
C LYS A 221 12.22 -28.77 20.31
N VAL A 222 12.80 -28.44 19.16
CA VAL A 222 12.88 -27.07 18.63
C VAL A 222 11.62 -26.66 17.87
N CYS A 223 11.43 -25.36 17.69
CA CYS A 223 10.34 -24.79 16.90
C CYS A 223 10.86 -24.11 15.63
N LEU A 224 9.97 -23.92 14.67
CA LEU A 224 10.29 -23.14 13.48
C LEU A 224 10.19 -21.63 13.79
N VAL A 225 10.81 -20.81 12.95
CA VAL A 225 10.67 -19.35 13.00
C VAL A 225 9.90 -18.81 11.80
N VAL A 226 9.04 -17.84 12.07
CA VAL A 226 8.47 -16.92 11.08
C VAL A 226 9.06 -15.54 11.34
N ALA A 227 9.83 -15.03 10.39
CA ALA A 227 10.36 -13.66 10.46
C ALA A 227 9.24 -12.65 10.17
N MET A 228 9.01 -11.77 11.13
CA MET A 228 7.96 -10.76 11.10
C MET A 228 8.57 -9.37 10.96
N MET A 229 7.88 -8.46 10.28
CA MET A 229 8.34 -7.08 10.14
C MET A 229 8.05 -6.26 11.41
N TYR A 230 6.79 -5.86 11.60
CA TYR A 230 6.34 -5.12 12.78
C TYR A 230 5.05 -5.73 13.32
N PRO A 231 4.84 -5.73 14.64
CA PRO A 231 3.65 -6.36 15.23
C PRO A 231 2.36 -5.59 14.96
N ARG A 232 2.46 -4.33 14.51
CA ARG A 232 1.32 -3.52 14.08
C ARG A 232 0.79 -3.86 12.68
N TYR A 233 1.59 -4.53 11.84
CA TYR A 233 1.17 -4.93 10.48
C TYR A 233 0.37 -6.22 10.56
N ASP A 234 -0.83 -6.22 9.97
CA ASP A 234 -1.81 -7.31 10.03
C ASP A 234 -1.93 -7.93 11.44
N ARG A 235 -2.02 -7.03 12.42
CA ARG A 235 -1.83 -7.30 13.85
C ARG A 235 -2.50 -8.61 14.28
N GLY A 236 -1.68 -9.56 14.73
CA GLY A 236 -2.10 -10.84 15.28
C GLY A 236 -2.72 -11.83 14.28
N TYR A 237 -2.90 -11.46 13.01
CA TYR A 237 -3.58 -12.31 12.03
C TYR A 237 -2.79 -13.60 11.75
N PHE A 238 -1.56 -13.48 11.23
CA PHE A 238 -0.76 -14.66 10.89
C PHE A 238 -0.33 -15.45 12.12
N GLN A 239 -0.08 -14.77 13.24
CA GLN A 239 0.26 -15.45 14.48
C GLN A 239 -0.91 -16.32 14.98
N ALA A 240 -2.14 -15.79 14.90
CA ALA A 240 -3.35 -16.53 15.23
C ALA A 240 -3.55 -17.70 14.26
N VAL A 241 -3.46 -17.48 12.94
CA VAL A 241 -3.64 -18.56 11.95
C VAL A 241 -2.64 -19.69 12.19
N VAL A 242 -1.35 -19.39 12.26
CA VAL A 242 -0.29 -20.39 12.46
C VAL A 242 -0.50 -21.13 13.80
N SER A 243 -0.91 -20.42 14.86
CA SER A 243 -1.18 -21.03 16.16
C SER A 243 -2.42 -21.92 16.17
N ASN A 244 -3.51 -21.49 15.54
CA ASN A 244 -4.77 -22.24 15.49
C ASN A 244 -4.67 -23.49 14.61
N LEU A 245 -3.75 -23.49 13.64
CA LEU A 245 -3.40 -24.68 12.87
C LEU A 245 -2.52 -25.67 13.66
N GLY A 246 -2.03 -25.27 14.83
CA GLY A 246 -1.18 -26.07 15.71
C GLY A 246 0.26 -26.16 15.21
N ILE A 247 0.74 -25.17 14.47
CA ILE A 247 2.12 -25.10 14.01
C ILE A 247 2.99 -24.56 15.16
N ALA A 248 4.06 -25.29 15.49
CA ALA A 248 4.99 -24.93 16.55
C ALA A 248 6.00 -23.87 16.06
N ALA A 249 5.63 -22.59 16.19
CA ALA A 249 6.36 -21.46 15.62
C ALA A 249 6.68 -20.37 16.65
N TYR A 250 7.82 -19.72 16.43
CA TYR A 250 8.11 -18.37 16.90
C TYR A 250 7.74 -17.34 15.82
N PHE A 251 7.31 -16.16 16.25
CA PHE A 251 7.08 -15.01 15.39
C PHE A 251 8.02 -13.88 15.82
N CYS A 252 9.14 -13.71 15.14
CA CYS A 252 10.21 -12.81 15.60
C CYS A 252 10.26 -11.53 14.77
N PHE A 253 10.14 -10.37 15.43
CA PHE A 253 10.00 -9.07 14.77
C PHE A 253 11.34 -8.40 14.54
N ILE A 254 11.79 -8.34 13.29
CA ILE A 254 13.11 -7.79 12.89
C ILE A 254 13.03 -6.56 11.99
N GLY A 255 11.84 -5.96 11.84
CA GLY A 255 11.62 -4.77 11.02
C GLY A 255 11.48 -5.08 9.53
N TYR A 256 11.02 -4.10 8.75
CA TYR A 256 10.82 -4.24 7.31
C TYR A 256 12.15 -4.54 6.58
N ASP A 257 13.18 -3.70 6.79
CA ASP A 257 14.49 -3.91 6.17
C ASP A 257 15.15 -5.22 6.61
N GLY A 258 14.99 -5.58 7.89
CA GLY A 258 15.55 -6.82 8.44
C GLY A 258 14.92 -8.07 7.81
N VAL A 259 13.60 -8.08 7.61
CA VAL A 259 12.91 -9.17 6.90
C VAL A 259 13.37 -9.26 5.46
N ASN A 260 13.42 -8.13 4.73
CA ASN A 260 13.83 -8.11 3.33
C ASN A 260 15.25 -8.64 3.16
N GLN A 261 16.19 -8.18 4.00
CA GLN A 261 17.57 -8.64 3.93
C GLN A 261 17.73 -10.11 4.36
N TYR A 262 16.98 -10.55 5.37
CA TYR A 262 17.01 -11.95 5.82
C TYR A 262 16.51 -12.90 4.73
N ALA A 263 15.39 -12.57 4.08
CA ALA A 263 14.85 -13.35 2.97
C ALA A 263 15.80 -13.35 1.76
N HIS A 264 16.36 -12.19 1.38
CA HIS A 264 17.35 -12.08 0.30
C HIS A 264 18.57 -12.98 0.54
N ASP A 265 19.20 -12.87 1.72
CA ASP A 265 20.37 -13.67 2.06
C ASP A 265 20.03 -15.17 2.09
N ALA A 266 18.82 -15.52 2.55
CA ALA A 266 18.38 -16.90 2.59
C ALA A 266 18.23 -17.50 1.18
N ALA A 267 17.62 -16.77 0.25
CA ALA A 267 17.54 -17.18 -1.15
C ALA A 267 18.93 -17.32 -1.78
N LYS A 268 19.82 -16.35 -1.54
CA LYS A 268 21.20 -16.37 -2.06
C LYS A 268 22.01 -17.57 -1.57
N ASN A 269 21.80 -17.97 -0.31
CA ASN A 269 22.54 -19.07 0.32
C ASN A 269 21.85 -20.43 0.19
N GLY A 270 20.67 -20.51 -0.45
CA GLY A 270 19.88 -21.74 -0.56
C GLY A 270 19.35 -22.23 0.80
N THR A 271 19.16 -21.34 1.77
CA THR A 271 18.63 -21.71 3.09
C THR A 271 17.12 -21.52 3.14
N PRO A 272 16.36 -22.45 3.74
CA PRO A 272 14.93 -22.28 4.00
C PRO A 272 14.65 -21.09 4.92
N VAL A 273 13.54 -20.41 4.69
CA VAL A 273 13.03 -19.32 5.54
C VAL A 273 11.52 -19.25 5.45
N ILE A 274 10.84 -18.82 6.53
CA ILE A 274 9.48 -18.32 6.45
C ILE A 274 9.48 -16.86 6.89
N PHE A 275 8.88 -15.99 6.09
CA PHE A 275 8.74 -14.58 6.41
C PHE A 275 7.39 -14.02 5.98
N ILE A 276 6.92 -12.99 6.69
CA ILE A 276 5.74 -12.22 6.29
C ILE A 276 6.12 -11.21 5.21
N HIS A 277 5.30 -11.09 4.17
CA HIS A 277 5.43 -10.05 3.15
C HIS A 277 4.07 -9.78 2.49
N TRP A 278 4.01 -8.82 1.56
CA TRP A 278 2.83 -8.53 0.76
C TRP A 278 3.19 -8.31 -0.71
N GLU A 279 2.18 -8.43 -1.56
CA GLU A 279 2.22 -8.04 -2.97
C GLU A 279 1.05 -7.07 -3.26
N PRO A 280 1.21 -6.13 -4.22
CA PRO A 280 2.42 -5.87 -5.00
C PRO A 280 3.47 -5.09 -4.19
N GLU A 281 4.75 -5.41 -4.38
CA GLU A 281 5.87 -4.80 -3.64
C GLU A 281 7.19 -5.00 -4.40
N ILE A 282 8.11 -4.03 -4.33
CA ILE A 282 9.37 -3.99 -5.08
C ILE A 282 10.28 -5.19 -4.80
N PHE A 283 10.28 -5.71 -3.57
CA PHE A 283 10.99 -6.90 -3.15
C PHE A 283 10.67 -8.08 -4.05
N HIS A 284 9.40 -8.33 -4.35
CA HIS A 284 8.98 -9.44 -5.21
C HIS A 284 9.32 -9.22 -6.68
N VAL A 285 9.37 -7.96 -7.12
CA VAL A 285 9.85 -7.59 -8.47
C VAL A 285 11.35 -7.81 -8.60
N THR A 286 12.12 -7.40 -7.60
CA THR A 286 13.59 -7.49 -7.57
C THR A 286 14.06 -8.94 -7.41
N HIS A 287 13.30 -9.76 -6.69
CA HIS A 287 13.62 -11.16 -6.39
C HIS A 287 12.70 -12.14 -7.12
N LYS A 288 12.31 -11.79 -8.35
CA LYS A 288 11.35 -12.56 -9.15
C LYS A 288 11.78 -14.03 -9.26
N GLY A 289 10.87 -14.93 -8.87
CA GLY A 289 11.08 -16.38 -8.93
C GLY A 289 11.95 -16.98 -7.82
N LEU A 290 12.36 -16.18 -6.82
CA LEU A 290 13.15 -16.69 -5.68
C LEU A 290 12.29 -17.13 -4.50
N PHE A 291 11.03 -16.67 -4.44
CA PHE A 291 10.12 -16.94 -3.32
C PHE A 291 8.75 -17.38 -3.81
N ASP A 292 8.13 -18.26 -3.05
CA ASP A 292 6.75 -18.70 -3.22
C ASP A 292 5.92 -18.34 -2.00
N ARG A 293 4.65 -17.99 -2.24
CA ARG A 293 3.67 -17.83 -1.17
C ARG A 293 3.29 -19.19 -0.58
N ILE A 294 3.29 -19.28 0.75
CA ILE A 294 2.75 -20.41 1.50
C ILE A 294 1.23 -20.27 1.52
N PHE A 295 0.54 -21.19 0.85
CA PHE A 295 -0.92 -21.27 0.92
C PHE A 295 -1.35 -21.90 2.24
N LEU A 296 -1.96 -21.11 3.13
CA LEU A 296 -2.62 -21.59 4.35
C LEU A 296 -4.03 -22.11 3.99
N PRO A 297 -4.85 -22.65 4.92
CA PRO A 297 -6.21 -23.05 4.58
C PRO A 297 -6.95 -21.94 3.85
N ARG A 298 -7.61 -22.33 2.75
CA ARG A 298 -8.24 -21.39 1.81
C ARG A 298 -9.01 -20.30 2.55
N THR A 299 -8.76 -19.05 2.15
CA THR A 299 -9.49 -17.88 2.63
C THR A 299 -11.01 -18.11 2.55
N ASP A 300 -11.68 -17.82 3.67
CA ASP A 300 -13.13 -17.82 3.81
C ASP A 300 -13.54 -16.48 4.45
N PRO A 301 -14.31 -15.62 3.76
CA PRO A 301 -14.72 -14.31 4.28
C PRO A 301 -15.41 -14.36 5.64
N GLU A 302 -16.19 -15.40 5.94
CA GLU A 302 -16.88 -15.49 7.23
C GLU A 302 -15.91 -15.80 8.37
N ARG A 303 -14.84 -16.56 8.10
CA ARG A 303 -13.78 -16.85 9.07
C ARG A 303 -12.80 -15.70 9.21
N VAL A 304 -12.48 -15.00 8.11
CA VAL A 304 -11.64 -13.79 8.13
C VAL A 304 -12.25 -12.72 9.04
N LYS A 305 -13.57 -12.54 8.99
CA LYS A 305 -14.31 -11.58 9.84
C LYS A 305 -14.22 -11.88 11.34
N LEU A 306 -13.88 -13.10 11.73
CA LEU A 306 -13.73 -13.47 13.13
C LEU A 306 -12.41 -12.97 13.74
N SER A 307 -11.47 -12.48 12.92
CA SER A 307 -10.20 -11.96 13.42
C SER A 307 -10.43 -10.82 14.41
N THR A 308 -9.90 -10.96 15.62
CA THR A 308 -9.98 -9.94 16.67
C THR A 308 -8.84 -8.92 16.58
N ALA A 309 -7.89 -9.12 15.66
CA ALA A 309 -6.64 -8.36 15.55
C ALA A 309 -5.79 -8.33 16.84
N ASP A 310 -5.98 -9.33 17.70
CA ASP A 310 -5.18 -9.56 18.91
C ASP A 310 -4.40 -10.86 18.79
N TYR A 311 -3.27 -10.92 19.48
CA TYR A 311 -2.47 -12.12 19.73
C TYR A 311 -1.66 -11.92 21.00
N GLY A 312 -1.33 -13.01 21.70
CA GLY A 312 -0.57 -12.99 22.95
C GLY A 312 -1.34 -12.38 24.14
N GLU A 313 -2.66 -12.22 24.01
CA GLU A 313 -3.56 -11.66 25.03
C GLU A 313 -3.58 -12.47 26.33
N ASN A 314 -3.24 -13.75 26.26
CA ASN A 314 -3.15 -14.67 27.39
C ASN A 314 -1.69 -14.85 27.89
N GLY A 315 -0.74 -14.09 27.34
CA GLY A 315 0.69 -14.16 27.66
C GLY A 315 1.52 -14.98 26.66
N TYR A 316 2.84 -14.92 26.81
CA TYR A 316 3.81 -15.55 25.92
C TYR A 316 3.64 -17.07 25.84
N GLY A 317 3.54 -17.61 24.62
CA GLY A 317 3.43 -19.06 24.40
C GLY A 317 2.08 -19.66 24.81
N LYS A 318 1.04 -18.86 25.01
CA LYS A 318 -0.32 -19.32 25.37
C LYS A 318 -1.25 -19.31 24.17
N LYS A 319 -2.32 -20.09 24.27
CA LYS A 319 -3.38 -20.13 23.25
C LYS A 319 -4.00 -18.75 23.07
N THR A 320 -4.21 -18.34 21.84
CA THR A 320 -4.94 -17.10 21.50
C THR A 320 -6.45 -17.33 21.52
N ASN A 321 -7.20 -16.28 21.81
CA ASN A 321 -8.65 -16.17 21.69
C ASN A 321 -9.05 -15.66 20.28
N ASN A 322 -8.10 -15.16 19.47
CA ASN A 322 -8.32 -14.82 18.08
C ASN A 322 -8.57 -16.11 17.27
N PRO A 323 -9.79 -16.36 16.77
CA PRO A 323 -10.18 -17.66 16.23
C PRO A 323 -9.79 -17.85 14.75
N VAL A 324 -9.19 -16.85 14.10
CA VAL A 324 -8.89 -16.92 12.67
C VAL A 324 -7.84 -17.99 12.36
N ASP A 325 -8.11 -18.78 11.33
CA ASP A 325 -7.35 -19.97 10.97
C ASP A 325 -7.35 -20.26 9.46
N VAL A 326 -7.55 -19.20 8.66
CA VAL A 326 -7.53 -19.21 7.20
C VAL A 326 -6.56 -18.17 6.66
N ASP A 327 -6.05 -18.41 5.45
CA ASP A 327 -5.14 -17.50 4.75
C ASP A 327 -5.75 -16.11 4.57
N TYR A 328 -4.88 -15.10 4.53
CA TYR A 328 -5.27 -13.71 4.38
C TYR A 328 -5.91 -13.49 2.99
N PRO A 329 -7.01 -12.73 2.90
CA PRO A 329 -7.70 -12.53 1.64
C PRO A 329 -6.83 -11.78 0.63
N ASN A 330 -6.89 -12.22 -0.62
CA ASN A 330 -6.49 -11.36 -1.74
C ASN A 330 -7.57 -10.29 -1.92
N LEU A 331 -7.18 -9.01 -1.85
CA LEU A 331 -8.06 -7.87 -1.86
C LEU A 331 -7.69 -6.94 -3.00
N GLN A 332 -8.70 -6.31 -3.59
CA GLN A 332 -8.49 -5.20 -4.49
C GLN A 332 -8.38 -3.91 -3.66
N PRO A 333 -7.29 -3.14 -3.74
CA PRO A 333 -7.26 -1.80 -3.19
C PRO A 333 -8.32 -0.92 -3.86
N ILE A 334 -8.88 0.00 -3.09
CA ILE A 334 -9.97 0.87 -3.53
C ILE A 334 -9.50 2.33 -3.62
N LYS A 335 -10.15 3.06 -4.53
CA LYS A 335 -9.93 4.49 -4.77
C LYS A 335 -10.98 5.32 -4.04
N PHE A 336 -10.54 6.45 -3.49
CA PHE A 336 -11.43 7.46 -2.91
C PHE A 336 -11.20 8.83 -3.56
N ALA A 337 -12.27 9.61 -3.65
CA ALA A 337 -12.19 11.01 -4.05
C ALA A 337 -13.07 11.90 -3.19
N ALA A 338 -12.70 13.18 -3.11
CA ALA A 338 -13.53 14.22 -2.52
C ALA A 338 -14.76 14.47 -3.38
N SER A 339 -15.94 14.67 -2.78
CA SER A 339 -17.19 14.89 -3.51
C SER A 339 -17.15 16.12 -4.43
N ILE A 340 -16.29 17.10 -4.14
CA ILE A 340 -16.14 18.33 -4.92
C ILE A 340 -15.66 18.09 -6.37
N VAL A 341 -14.92 17.00 -6.62
CA VAL A 341 -14.43 16.65 -7.96
C VAL A 341 -15.31 15.64 -8.69
N LYS A 342 -16.40 15.17 -8.05
CA LYS A 342 -17.23 14.07 -8.55
C LYS A 342 -17.82 14.33 -9.95
N ASN A 343 -18.28 15.55 -10.19
CA ASN A 343 -18.89 15.95 -11.46
C ASN A 343 -17.92 16.75 -12.36
N GLN A 344 -16.63 16.70 -12.07
CA GLN A 344 -15.58 17.33 -12.87
C GLN A 344 -14.90 16.29 -13.78
N PRO A 345 -14.17 16.70 -14.83
CA PRO A 345 -13.38 15.79 -15.66
C PRO A 345 -12.42 14.89 -14.86
N ALA A 346 -11.87 15.39 -13.75
CA ALA A 346 -11.10 14.59 -12.80
C ALA A 346 -11.90 13.39 -12.26
N GLY A 347 -13.17 13.56 -11.90
CA GLY A 347 -14.03 12.47 -11.41
C GLY A 347 -14.19 11.33 -12.43
N SER A 348 -14.31 11.67 -13.72
CA SER A 348 -14.33 10.68 -14.81
C SER A 348 -13.00 9.94 -14.93
N LEU A 349 -11.87 10.66 -14.98
CA LEU A 349 -10.54 10.05 -14.96
C LEU A 349 -10.42 9.07 -13.79
N PHE A 350 -10.78 9.49 -12.58
CA PHE A 350 -10.63 8.67 -11.38
C PHE A 350 -11.46 7.38 -11.46
N SER A 351 -12.67 7.46 -12.02
CA SER A 351 -13.53 6.30 -12.23
C SER A 351 -12.93 5.27 -13.19
N LYS A 352 -12.28 5.73 -14.26
CA LYS A 352 -11.75 4.87 -15.33
C LYS A 352 -10.30 4.45 -15.13
N PHE A 353 -9.54 5.22 -14.36
CA PHE A 353 -8.17 4.91 -14.00
C PHE A 353 -8.11 3.50 -13.42
N SER A 354 -7.36 2.61 -14.06
CA SER A 354 -7.24 1.23 -13.61
C SER A 354 -5.90 0.67 -14.06
N LEU A 355 -5.08 0.23 -13.09
CA LEU A 355 -3.84 -0.48 -13.36
C LEU A 355 -4.07 -1.96 -13.12
N ALA A 356 -3.91 -2.82 -14.13
CA ALA A 356 -3.95 -4.27 -13.93
C ALA A 356 -2.69 -4.76 -13.20
N ASP A 357 -2.70 -6.02 -12.76
CA ASP A 357 -1.53 -6.64 -12.08
C ASP A 357 -0.25 -6.56 -12.93
N ALA A 358 -0.38 -6.73 -14.26
CA ALA A 358 0.75 -6.59 -15.18
C ALA A 358 1.24 -5.13 -15.26
N ASP A 359 0.33 -4.16 -15.24
CA ASP A 359 0.67 -2.74 -15.36
C ASP A 359 1.46 -2.27 -14.14
N ILE A 360 0.96 -2.53 -12.92
CA ILE A 360 1.66 -2.12 -11.70
C ILE A 360 3.03 -2.80 -11.57
N ASN A 361 3.13 -4.08 -11.94
CA ASN A 361 4.41 -4.79 -11.96
C ASN A 361 5.39 -4.20 -13.00
N ASN A 362 4.91 -3.79 -14.17
CA ASN A 362 5.73 -3.11 -15.17
C ASN A 362 6.24 -1.76 -14.66
N VAL A 363 5.37 -0.96 -14.03
CA VAL A 363 5.76 0.34 -13.44
C VAL A 363 6.80 0.14 -12.32
N MET A 364 6.63 -0.86 -11.46
CA MET A 364 7.62 -1.19 -10.42
C MET A 364 8.95 -1.68 -11.00
N THR A 365 8.91 -2.50 -12.06
CA THR A 365 10.13 -2.98 -12.74
C THR A 365 10.91 -1.82 -13.34
N GLU A 366 10.21 -0.87 -13.96
CA GLU A 366 10.80 0.35 -14.47
C GLU A 366 11.42 1.17 -13.33
N TYR A 367 10.72 1.32 -12.21
CA TYR A 367 11.24 2.02 -11.04
C TYR A 367 12.53 1.37 -10.50
N VAL A 368 12.60 0.05 -10.39
CA VAL A 368 13.82 -0.66 -9.96
C VAL A 368 14.98 -0.36 -10.91
N THR A 369 14.72 -0.35 -12.22
CA THR A 369 15.74 -0.05 -13.23
C THR A 369 16.23 1.38 -13.10
N VAL A 370 15.32 2.35 -13.02
CA VAL A 370 15.64 3.78 -12.93
C VAL A 370 16.32 4.13 -11.61
N SER A 371 15.90 3.53 -10.50
CA SER A 371 16.47 3.78 -9.16
C SER A 371 17.91 3.33 -9.01
N SER A 372 18.42 2.50 -9.94
CA SER A 372 19.84 2.15 -9.99
C SER A 372 20.72 3.31 -10.47
N ASP A 373 20.14 4.32 -11.14
CA ASP A 373 20.84 5.53 -11.54
C ASP A 373 20.85 6.57 -10.42
N THR A 374 21.99 6.68 -9.73
CA THR A 374 22.20 7.65 -8.65
C THR A 374 22.11 9.13 -9.09
N THR A 375 22.05 9.40 -10.39
CA THR A 375 21.92 10.75 -10.93
C THR A 375 20.47 11.15 -11.24
N GLU A 376 19.51 10.23 -11.19
CA GLU A 376 18.09 10.52 -11.39
C GLU A 376 17.47 11.05 -10.09
N PRO A 377 17.06 12.34 -10.04
CA PRO A 377 16.52 12.94 -8.82
C PRO A 377 15.09 12.49 -8.49
N SER A 378 14.33 11.92 -9.43
CA SER A 378 12.94 11.51 -9.21
C SER A 378 12.60 10.18 -9.91
N PRO A 379 13.11 9.04 -9.39
CA PRO A 379 12.94 7.74 -10.03
C PRO A 379 11.46 7.31 -10.13
N TYR A 380 10.62 7.61 -9.13
CA TYR A 380 9.19 7.33 -9.18
C TYR A 380 8.49 8.06 -10.34
N PHE A 381 8.76 9.36 -10.50
CA PHE A 381 8.18 10.15 -11.57
C PHE A 381 8.67 9.66 -12.93
N ARG A 382 9.99 9.41 -13.06
CA ARG A 382 10.58 8.89 -14.29
C ARG A 382 9.95 7.57 -14.71
N ALA A 383 9.79 6.63 -13.79
CA ALA A 383 9.21 5.32 -14.08
C ALA A 383 7.75 5.42 -14.53
N ALA A 384 6.92 6.17 -13.79
CA ALA A 384 5.53 6.42 -14.17
C ALA A 384 5.43 7.14 -15.53
N CYS A 385 6.29 8.12 -15.78
CA CYS A 385 6.35 8.86 -17.04
C CYS A 385 6.71 7.96 -18.23
N ASN A 386 7.70 7.08 -18.07
CA ASN A 386 8.09 6.11 -19.11
C ASN A 386 6.94 5.13 -19.38
N TRP A 387 6.32 4.60 -18.32
CA TRP A 387 5.16 3.73 -18.48
C TRP A 387 4.00 4.43 -19.21
N VAL A 388 3.66 5.66 -18.86
CA VAL A 388 2.61 6.43 -19.57
C VAL A 388 2.98 6.63 -21.05
N LYS A 389 4.23 6.92 -21.39
CA LYS A 389 4.64 7.06 -22.81
C LYS A 389 4.40 5.77 -23.61
N GLU A 390 4.65 4.62 -22.99
CA GLU A 390 4.64 3.32 -23.67
C GLU A 390 3.26 2.65 -23.69
N ASN A 391 2.37 3.01 -22.77
CA ASN A 391 1.10 2.32 -22.55
C ASN A 391 -0.12 3.14 -23.00
N TYR A 392 -0.02 3.85 -24.13
CA TYR A 392 -1.10 4.67 -24.71
C TYR A 392 -2.43 3.91 -24.82
N ASN A 393 -2.39 2.67 -25.30
CA ASN A 393 -3.60 1.87 -25.49
C ASN A 393 -4.32 1.58 -24.16
N THR A 394 -3.60 1.54 -23.04
CA THR A 394 -4.17 1.33 -21.71
C THR A 394 -4.82 2.61 -21.19
N TRP A 395 -4.05 3.71 -21.11
CA TRP A 395 -4.55 4.92 -20.45
C TRP A 395 -5.46 5.79 -21.34
N SER A 396 -5.40 5.64 -22.66
CA SER A 396 -6.27 6.42 -23.57
C SER A 396 -7.75 6.13 -23.36
N GLU A 397 -8.09 4.93 -22.86
CA GLU A 397 -9.47 4.57 -22.49
C GLU A 397 -9.95 5.31 -21.22
N TRP A 398 -9.03 5.78 -20.38
CA TRP A 398 -9.36 6.51 -19.15
C TRP A 398 -9.73 7.97 -19.42
N VAL A 399 -9.32 8.50 -20.57
CA VAL A 399 -9.44 9.92 -20.91
C VAL A 399 -10.68 10.11 -21.78
N ASP A 400 -11.67 10.85 -21.25
CA ASP A 400 -12.78 11.31 -22.08
C ASP A 400 -12.30 12.20 -23.21
N ARG A 401 -13.13 12.31 -24.26
CA ARG A 401 -12.89 13.25 -25.35
C ARG A 401 -12.68 14.64 -24.76
N LEU A 402 -11.45 15.13 -24.85
CA LEU A 402 -11.09 16.45 -24.36
C LEU A 402 -11.89 17.50 -25.16
N PRO A 403 -12.32 18.59 -24.51
CA PRO A 403 -13.09 19.64 -25.16
C PRO A 403 -12.29 20.13 -26.37
N LEU A 404 -12.95 20.13 -27.52
CA LEU A 404 -12.43 20.85 -28.67
C LEU A 404 -12.48 22.33 -28.31
N CYS A 405 -11.54 23.13 -28.84
CA CYS A 405 -11.68 24.57 -28.83
C CYS A 405 -12.91 24.93 -29.69
N THR A 406 -14.09 24.93 -29.09
CA THR A 406 -15.31 25.39 -29.74
C THR A 406 -15.40 26.89 -29.53
N PHE A 407 -15.89 27.60 -30.54
CA PHE A 407 -16.05 29.05 -30.48
C PHE A 407 -17.01 29.46 -29.37
N GLU A 408 -18.02 28.62 -29.07
CA GLU A 408 -19.08 28.86 -28.10
C GLU A 408 -18.57 28.92 -26.64
N ASP A 409 -17.60 28.07 -26.28
CA ASP A 409 -17.04 28.02 -24.90
C ASP A 409 -16.10 29.20 -24.56
N HIS A 410 -15.77 30.05 -25.55
CA HIS A 410 -14.87 31.20 -25.40
C HIS A 410 -15.54 32.55 -25.72
N ILE A 411 -16.86 32.57 -25.92
CA ILE A 411 -17.61 33.83 -26.00
C ILE A 411 -17.87 34.33 -24.58
N ILE A 412 -17.18 35.41 -24.19
CA ILE A 412 -17.60 36.24 -23.07
C ILE A 412 -18.58 37.27 -23.63
N SER A 413 -19.88 37.01 -23.46
CA SER A 413 -20.93 37.96 -23.82
C SER A 413 -21.14 38.96 -22.67
N GLN A 414 -20.74 40.21 -22.90
CA GLN A 414 -21.06 41.31 -22.00
C GLN A 414 -22.27 42.08 -22.54
N VAL A 415 -23.42 41.96 -21.87
CA VAL A 415 -24.58 42.81 -22.16
C VAL A 415 -24.37 44.16 -21.48
N THR A 416 -24.21 45.21 -22.28
CA THR A 416 -24.22 46.61 -21.82
C THR A 416 -25.42 47.32 -22.43
N GLY A 417 -26.11 48.15 -21.65
CA GLY A 417 -27.21 48.98 -22.16
C GLY A 417 -28.63 48.58 -21.74
N CYS A 418 -28.83 47.64 -20.82
CA CYS A 418 -30.13 47.52 -20.13
C CYS A 418 -30.28 48.63 -19.07
N GLY A 419 -30.25 49.89 -19.52
CA GLY A 419 -30.89 50.96 -18.78
C GLY A 419 -32.39 50.69 -18.81
N ASN A 420 -33.03 50.67 -17.64
CA ASN A 420 -34.49 50.72 -17.56
C ASN A 420 -34.94 52.04 -18.19
N ASP A 421 -35.20 52.03 -19.51
CA ASP A 421 -35.90 53.13 -20.15
C ASP A 421 -37.39 52.97 -19.82
N SER A 422 -37.75 53.39 -18.61
CA SER A 422 -39.12 53.50 -18.17
C SER A 422 -39.76 54.75 -18.78
N SER A 423 -39.96 54.73 -20.10
CA SER A 423 -40.83 55.67 -20.80
C SER A 423 -41.65 54.95 -21.86
N VAL A 424 -42.86 54.52 -21.45
CA VAL A 424 -44.04 54.43 -22.32
C VAL A 424 -44.96 55.56 -21.93
#